data_AF-A0A932JFN2-F1
#
_entry.id   AF-A0A932JFN2-F1
#
_cell.length_a   1.000
_cell.length_b   1.000
_cell.length_c   1.000
_cell.angle_alpha   90.00
_cell.angle_beta   90.00
_cell.angle_gamma   90.00
#
_symmetry.space_group_name_H-M   'P 1'
#
loop_
_entity.id
_entity.type
_entity.pdbx_description
1 polymer ?
#
loop_
_entity_poly.entity_id
_entity_poly.type
_entity_poly.pdbx_seq_one_letter_code
_entity_poly.pdbx_strand_id
1 'polypeptide(L)'
;MARSQQEICRKHGAIYEPVLINSKIGITENTKEHVYPLNGLRIRSEGDTSGWYIWAGQGEPSDDPSFFKPLHIAHLETWYPEVVPYLGLPPGWRFLLAQNYEDVWFDSKLLEPQNE
;
A
#
# COMPACT_ATOMS: atom_id res chain seq x y z
N MET A 1 11.15 11.77 14.32
CA MET A 1 10.62 10.44 14.70
C MET A 1 9.77 9.93 13.55
N ALA A 2 9.82 8.64 13.22
CA ALA A 2 8.93 8.06 12.23
C ALA A 2 7.47 8.13 12.74
N ARG A 3 6.52 8.46 11.87
CA ARG A 3 5.09 8.48 12.20
C ARG A 3 4.61 7.05 12.47
N SER A 4 3.80 6.88 13.51
CA SER A 4 3.21 5.56 13.79
C SER A 4 2.03 5.27 12.86
N GLN A 5 1.72 3.99 12.62
CA GLN A 5 0.56 3.60 11.82
C GLN A 5 -0.76 4.14 12.40
N GLN A 6 -0.89 4.11 13.73
CA GLN A 6 -2.05 4.63 14.44
C GLN A 6 -2.20 6.16 14.25
N GLU A 7 -1.09 6.89 14.17
CA GLU A 7 -1.10 8.33 13.92
C GLU A 7 -1.60 8.67 12.52
N ILE A 8 -1.15 7.93 11.50
CA ILE A 8 -1.67 8.08 10.12
C ILE A 8 -3.16 7.81 10.10
N CYS A 9 -3.62 6.70 10.69
CA CYS A 9 -5.05 6.36 10.71
C CYS A 9 -5.87 7.48 11.38
N ARG A 10 -5.44 7.94 12.56
CA ARG A 10 -6.09 9.04 13.29
C ARG A 10 -6.11 10.35 12.51
N LYS A 11 -5.03 10.71 11.82
CA LYS A 11 -4.95 11.92 10.98
C LYS A 11 -6.03 11.94 9.91
N HIS A 12 -6.36 10.77 9.35
CA HIS A 12 -7.33 10.63 8.26
C HIS A 12 -8.71 10.15 8.73
N GLY A 13 -8.93 9.98 10.04
CA GLY A 13 -10.19 9.45 10.58
C GLY A 13 -10.46 7.99 10.24
N ALA A 14 -9.41 7.23 9.86
CA ALA A 14 -9.50 5.82 9.57
C ALA A 14 -9.45 4.98 10.85
N ILE A 15 -10.12 3.82 10.83
CA ILE A 15 -9.88 2.78 11.83
C ILE A 15 -8.48 2.21 11.62
N TYR A 16 -7.79 1.88 12.71
CA TYR A 16 -6.50 1.19 12.62
C TYR A 16 -6.72 -0.30 12.40
N GLU A 17 -6.25 -0.82 11.27
CA GLU A 17 -6.34 -2.23 10.89
C GLU A 17 -4.94 -2.77 10.53
N PRO A 18 -4.20 -3.33 11.50
CA PRO A 18 -2.84 -3.81 11.25
C PRO A 18 -2.81 -4.99 10.30
N VAL A 19 -1.68 -5.13 9.61
CA VAL A 19 -1.36 -6.29 8.76
C VAL A 19 -0.45 -7.26 9.50
N LEU A 20 -0.57 -8.55 9.20
CA LEU A 20 0.32 -9.57 9.76
C LEU A 20 1.70 -9.47 9.12
N ILE A 21 2.77 -9.51 9.92
CA ILE A 21 4.15 -9.35 9.43
C ILE A 21 4.57 -10.44 8.42
N ASN A 22 3.96 -11.62 8.50
CA ASN A 22 4.19 -12.75 7.60
C ASN A 22 3.29 -12.72 6.35
N SER A 23 2.36 -11.77 6.24
CA SER A 23 1.54 -11.61 5.04
C SER A 23 2.35 -11.00 3.88
N LYS A 24 1.83 -11.19 2.67
CA LYS A 24 2.43 -10.67 1.44
C LYS A 24 1.75 -9.38 0.97
N ILE A 25 2.51 -8.53 0.32
CA ILE A 25 2.03 -7.40 -0.49
C ILE A 25 2.27 -7.71 -1.97
N GLY A 26 1.49 -7.11 -2.86
CA GLY A 26 1.86 -6.98 -4.26
C GLY A 26 2.79 -5.78 -4.45
N ILE A 27 3.94 -5.96 -5.10
CA ILE A 27 4.86 -4.86 -5.41
C ILE A 27 5.42 -4.98 -6.83
N THR A 28 5.69 -3.85 -7.49
CA THR A 28 6.37 -3.82 -8.80
C THR A 28 7.90 -3.86 -8.62
N GLU A 29 8.65 -4.40 -9.60
CA GLU A 29 10.11 -4.50 -9.47
C GLU A 29 10.82 -3.15 -9.51
N ASN A 30 10.27 -2.20 -10.27
CA ASN A 30 10.81 -0.86 -10.44
C ASN A 30 10.75 -0.02 -9.16
N THR A 31 10.03 -0.45 -8.10
CA THR A 31 10.09 0.26 -6.83
C THR A 31 11.54 0.35 -6.34
N LYS A 32 12.36 -0.70 -6.58
CA LYS A 32 13.78 -0.80 -6.13
C LYS A 32 14.66 0.36 -6.60
N GLU A 33 14.24 1.02 -7.67
CA GLU A 33 14.95 2.13 -8.27
C GLU A 33 14.66 3.47 -7.57
N HIS A 34 13.89 3.47 -6.47
CA HIS A 34 13.48 4.67 -5.72
C HIS A 34 12.78 5.71 -6.62
N VAL A 35 11.97 5.19 -7.55
CA VAL A 35 11.18 5.99 -8.48
C VAL A 35 9.94 6.52 -7.78
N TYR A 36 9.65 7.80 -7.99
CA TYR A 36 8.45 8.47 -7.49
C TYR A 36 7.47 8.78 -8.63
N PRO A 37 6.16 8.90 -8.34
CA PRO A 37 5.55 8.68 -7.03
C PRO A 37 5.47 7.19 -6.65
N LEU A 38 5.46 6.92 -5.36
CA LEU A 38 5.17 5.61 -4.79
C LEU A 38 3.69 5.59 -4.40
N ASN A 39 2.93 4.73 -5.05
CA ASN A 39 1.51 4.60 -4.85
C ASN A 39 1.22 3.36 -4.04
N GLY A 40 0.16 3.40 -3.25
CA GLY A 40 -0.37 2.23 -2.58
C GLY A 40 -1.89 2.26 -2.58
N LEU A 41 -2.47 1.07 -2.70
CA LEU A 41 -3.90 0.85 -2.47
C LEU A 41 -4.07 -0.42 -1.65
N ARG A 42 -5.10 -0.45 -0.80
CA ARG A 42 -5.47 -1.64 -0.04
C ARG A 42 -6.84 -2.12 -0.45
N ILE A 43 -6.90 -3.30 -1.04
CA ILE A 43 -8.15 -4.05 -1.23
C ILE A 43 -8.39 -4.99 -0.04
N ARG A 44 -9.52 -5.70 -0.05
CA ARG A 44 -9.74 -6.77 0.95
C ARG A 44 -8.67 -7.85 0.77
N SER A 45 -8.07 -8.28 1.87
CA SER A 45 -7.10 -9.37 1.83
C SER A 45 -7.75 -10.71 1.50
N GLU A 46 -7.05 -11.53 0.72
CA GLU A 46 -7.42 -12.92 0.43
C GLU A 46 -6.26 -13.86 0.80
N GLY A 47 -6.56 -14.97 1.47
CA GLY A 47 -5.56 -15.97 1.86
C GLY A 47 -4.47 -15.40 2.78
N ASP A 48 -3.22 -15.48 2.32
CA ASP A 48 -2.01 -15.01 3.03
C ASP A 48 -1.54 -13.61 2.60
N THR A 49 -2.37 -12.88 1.84
CA THR A 49 -2.08 -11.50 1.43
C THR A 49 -2.57 -10.48 2.46
N SER A 50 -1.97 -9.30 2.44
CA SER A 50 -2.38 -8.15 3.24
C SER A 50 -3.45 -7.28 2.57
N GLY A 51 -3.69 -7.51 1.27
CA GLY A 51 -4.50 -6.64 0.41
C GLY A 51 -3.76 -5.40 -0.11
N TRP A 52 -2.51 -5.13 0.33
CA TRP A 52 -1.72 -4.01 -0.18
C TRP A 52 -1.10 -4.31 -1.54
N TYR A 53 -1.26 -3.35 -2.45
CA TYR A 53 -0.58 -3.28 -3.73
C TYR A 53 0.18 -1.96 -3.80
N ILE A 54 1.46 -2.03 -4.14
CA ILE A 54 2.39 -0.89 -4.11
C ILE A 54 3.16 -0.83 -5.41
N TRP A 55 3.21 0.34 -6.05
CA TRP A 55 3.94 0.52 -7.30
C TRP A 55 4.56 1.90 -7.41
N ALA A 56 5.66 1.96 -8.14
CA ALA A 56 6.34 3.21 -8.46
C ALA A 56 5.99 3.66 -9.88
N GLY A 57 5.75 4.96 -10.04
CA GLY A 57 5.45 5.59 -11.34
C GLY A 57 4.13 6.35 -11.33
N GLN A 58 3.89 7.10 -12.41
CA GLN A 58 2.67 7.88 -12.55
C GLN A 58 1.50 7.02 -13.05
N GLY A 59 0.29 7.33 -12.59
CA GLY A 59 -0.94 6.68 -13.06
C GLY A 59 -1.32 5.42 -12.30
N GLU A 60 -2.39 4.79 -12.78
CA GLU A 60 -2.92 3.53 -12.25
C GLU A 60 -2.00 2.35 -12.61
N PRO A 61 -1.99 1.28 -11.80
CA PRO A 61 -1.22 0.09 -12.10
C PRO A 61 -1.76 -0.62 -13.35
N SER A 62 -0.93 -1.45 -13.99
CA SER A 62 -1.38 -2.28 -15.11
C SER A 62 -2.32 -3.39 -14.63
N ASP A 63 -3.30 -3.74 -15.45
CA ASP A 63 -4.18 -4.91 -15.25
C ASP A 63 -3.48 -6.25 -15.60
N ASP A 64 -2.21 -6.20 -16.03
CA ASP A 64 -1.42 -7.40 -16.30
C ASP A 64 -1.24 -8.24 -15.00
N PRO A 65 -1.65 -9.53 -14.96
CA PRO A 65 -1.51 -10.38 -13.78
C PRO A 65 -0.07 -10.55 -13.28
N SER A 66 0.93 -10.31 -14.15
CA SER A 66 2.34 -10.37 -13.82
C SER A 66 2.94 -9.03 -13.35
N PHE A 67 2.14 -7.96 -13.35
CA PHE A 67 2.57 -6.62 -12.97
C PHE A 67 3.05 -6.56 -11.52
N PHE A 68 2.31 -7.22 -10.61
CA PHE A 68 2.66 -7.30 -9.20
C PHE A 68 3.35 -8.63 -8.86
N LYS A 69 4.43 -8.53 -8.10
CA LYS A 69 5.13 -9.68 -7.53
C LYS A 69 4.91 -9.72 -6.01
N PRO A 70 4.78 -10.91 -5.40
CA PRO A 70 4.59 -11.02 -3.97
C PRO A 70 5.88 -10.66 -3.21
N LEU A 71 5.76 -9.83 -2.18
CA LEU A 71 6.84 -9.52 -1.24
C LEU A 71 6.33 -9.66 0.20
N HIS A 72 7.10 -10.32 1.07
CA HIS A 72 6.79 -10.36 2.50
C HIS A 72 6.98 -8.99 3.13
N ILE A 73 6.05 -8.56 4.00
CA ILE A 73 6.11 -7.24 4.67
C ILE A 73 7.42 -7.05 5.45
N ALA A 74 7.98 -8.11 6.03
CA ALA A 74 9.27 -8.05 6.71
C ALA A 74 10.41 -7.47 5.82
N HIS A 75 10.37 -7.70 4.51
CA HIS A 75 11.34 -7.09 3.57
C HIS A 75 10.96 -5.66 3.17
N LEU A 76 9.66 -5.33 3.19
CA LEU A 76 9.17 -3.99 2.86
C LEU A 76 9.73 -2.94 3.81
N GLU A 77 9.81 -3.22 5.11
CA GLU A 77 10.38 -2.29 6.10
C GLU A 77 11.84 -1.92 5.78
N THR A 78 12.58 -2.83 5.15
CA THR A 78 13.96 -2.60 4.74
C THR A 78 14.05 -1.80 3.44
N TRP A 79 13.11 -1.99 2.51
CA TRP A 79 13.17 -1.37 1.18
C TRP A 79 12.48 0.00 1.13
N TYR A 80 11.31 0.16 1.75
CA TYR A 80 10.55 1.42 1.83
C TYR A 80 10.07 1.65 3.26
N PRO A 81 10.97 2.05 4.18
CA PRO A 81 10.57 2.38 5.55
C PRO A 81 9.52 3.51 5.60
N GLU A 82 9.47 4.35 4.57
CA GLU A 82 8.48 5.41 4.40
C GLU A 82 7.04 4.92 4.13
N VAL A 83 6.86 3.69 3.65
CA VAL A 83 5.55 3.07 3.44
C VAL A 83 4.96 2.52 4.73
N VAL A 84 5.81 2.08 5.65
CA VAL A 84 5.42 1.38 6.89
C VAL A 84 4.34 2.12 7.69
N PRO A 85 4.35 3.46 7.83
CA PRO A 85 3.30 4.20 8.51
C PRO A 85 1.90 4.05 7.89
N TYR A 86 1.78 3.72 6.61
CA TYR A 86 0.48 3.62 5.92
C TYR A 86 -0.14 2.24 6.01
N LEU A 87 0.63 1.20 6.35
CA LEU A 87 0.18 -0.19 6.33
C LEU A 87 -0.97 -0.50 7.31
N GLY A 88 -1.21 0.38 8.28
CA GLY A 88 -2.34 0.27 9.21
C GLY A 88 -3.67 0.80 8.67
N LEU A 89 -3.68 1.47 7.51
CA LEU A 89 -4.92 1.93 6.87
C LEU A 89 -5.73 0.73 6.38
N PRO A 90 -7.05 0.68 6.60
CA PRO A 90 -7.89 -0.46 6.28
C PRO A 90 -8.11 -0.59 4.75
N PRO A 91 -8.72 -1.70 4.28
CA PRO A 91 -9.17 -1.79 2.90
C PRO A 91 -10.02 -0.58 2.48
N GLY A 92 -9.89 -0.15 1.23
CA GLY A 92 -10.51 1.07 0.73
C GLY A 92 -9.62 2.30 0.78
N TRP A 93 -8.38 2.18 1.27
CA TRP A 93 -7.48 3.34 1.40
C TRP A 93 -6.36 3.32 0.37
N ARG A 94 -5.98 4.53 -0.02
CA ARG A 94 -4.88 4.82 -0.95
C ARG A 94 -3.90 5.78 -0.34
N PHE A 95 -2.65 5.70 -0.79
CA PHE A 95 -1.65 6.72 -0.56
C PHE A 95 -0.84 6.98 -1.83
N LEU A 96 -0.28 8.18 -1.92
CA LEU A 96 0.70 8.58 -2.92
C LEU A 96 1.80 9.37 -2.22
N LEU A 97 3.03 8.88 -2.34
CA LEU A 97 4.22 9.53 -1.80
C LEU A 97 5.09 10.01 -2.95
N ALA A 98 5.57 11.25 -2.86
CA ALA A 98 6.61 11.80 -3.72
C ALA A 98 7.55 12.66 -2.87
N GLN A 99 8.68 13.10 -3.42
CA GLN A 99 9.76 13.76 -2.67
C GLN A 99 9.31 14.85 -1.70
N ASN A 100 8.30 15.66 -2.05
CA ASN A 100 7.77 16.72 -1.20
C ASN A 100 6.24 16.74 -1.18
N TYR A 101 5.61 15.59 -1.46
CA TYR A 101 4.16 15.50 -1.58
C TYR A 101 3.67 14.17 -1.00
N GLU A 102 2.59 14.26 -0.24
CA GLU A 102 1.89 13.12 0.33
C GLU A 102 0.41 13.37 0.13
N ASP A 103 -0.27 12.36 -0.40
CA ASP A 103 -1.72 12.30 -0.37
C ASP A 103 -2.19 10.95 0.13
N VAL A 104 -3.27 10.94 0.90
CA VAL A 104 -3.87 9.76 1.51
C VAL A 104 -5.37 9.96 1.54
N TRP A 105 -6.10 9.06 0.88
CA TRP A 105 -7.55 9.20 0.72
C TRP A 105 -8.25 7.85 0.73
N PHE A 106 -9.54 7.90 1.02
CA PHE A 106 -10.43 6.76 0.92
C PHE A 106 -11.01 6.69 -0.50
N ASP A 107 -10.96 5.50 -1.09
CA ASP A 107 -11.50 5.15 -2.40
C ASP A 107 -12.44 3.95 -2.24
N SER A 108 -13.76 4.22 -2.21
CA SER A 108 -14.78 3.18 -2.00
C SER A 108 -14.79 2.12 -3.10
N LYS A 109 -14.27 2.42 -4.29
CA LYS A 109 -14.26 1.49 -5.43
C LYS A 109 -13.39 0.26 -5.14
N LEU A 110 -12.39 0.39 -4.28
CA LEU A 110 -11.52 -0.73 -3.87
C LEU A 110 -12.23 -1.78 -3.01
N LEU A 111 -13.44 -1.47 -2.53
CA LEU A 111 -14.28 -2.38 -1.74
C LEU A 111 -15.34 -3.08 -2.58
N GLU A 112 -15.48 -2.70 -3.85
CA GLU A 112 -16.38 -3.35 -4.79
C GLU A 112 -15.81 -4.73 -5.18
N PRO A 113 -16.67 -5.74 -5.39
CA PRO A 113 -16.21 -7.02 -5.92
C PRO A 113 -15.57 -6.80 -7.29
N GLN A 114 -14.39 -7.38 -7.51
CA GLN A 114 -13.85 -7.48 -8.87
C GLN A 114 -14.70 -8.50 -9.60
N ASN A 115 -15.71 -8.03 -10.33
CA ASN A 115 -16.54 -8.89 -11.16
C ASN A 115 -15.68 -9.36 -12.34
N GLU A 116 -15.44 -10.67 -12.41
CA GLU A 116 -14.84 -11.37 -13.56
C GLU A 116 -15.68 -11.26 -14.83
#